data_AF-A0A643F294-F1
#
_entry.id   AF-A0A643F294-F1
#
_cell.length_a   1.000
_cell.length_b   1.000
_cell.length_c   1.000
_cell.angle_alpha   90.00
_cell.angle_beta   90.00
_cell.angle_gamma   90.00
#
_symmetry.space_group_name_H-M   'P 1'
#
loop_
_entity.id
_entity.type
_entity.pdbx_description
1 polymer ?
#
loop_
_entity_poly.entity_id
_entity_poly.type
_entity_poly.pdbx_seq_one_letter_code
_entity_poly.pdbx_strand_id
1 'polypeptide(L)'
;MAKVTTVTVPLEYPITHNDQEIRELTFRRMKAKDTLVAEGEENKAKAGFLVFAALAEVDVEVIEELDIEDIETIGEKVTPLMGKSANAKMDTEKKPSLGETS
;
A
#
# COMPACT_ATOMS: atom_id res chain seq x y z
N MET A 1 1.65 8.76 23.69
CA MET A 1 0.93 8.00 22.64
C MET A 1 1.94 7.07 21.99
N ALA A 2 1.76 5.75 22.07
CA ALA A 2 2.69 4.80 21.47
C ALA A 2 2.72 5.03 19.95
N LYS A 3 3.91 5.20 19.37
CA LYS A 3 4.08 5.32 17.92
C LYS A 3 3.76 3.95 17.31
N VAL A 4 2.72 3.86 16.48
CA VAL A 4 2.46 2.67 15.68
C VAL A 4 3.60 2.53 14.66
N THR A 5 4.39 1.47 14.80
CA THR A 5 5.55 1.19 13.94
C THR A 5 5.28 0.12 12.91
N THR A 6 4.25 -0.70 13.12
CA THR A 6 3.81 -1.80 12.27
C THR A 6 2.29 -1.90 12.29
N VAL A 7 1.70 -2.33 11.18
CA VAL A 7 0.27 -2.62 11.06
C VAL A 7 0.14 -3.97 10.36
N THR A 8 -0.59 -4.89 10.98
CA THR A 8 -0.93 -6.18 10.39
C THR A 8 -2.33 -6.11 9.84
N VAL A 9 -2.48 -6.47 8.56
CA VAL A 9 -3.75 -6.49 7.85
C VAL A 9 -4.06 -7.95 7.49
N PRO A 10 -5.12 -8.56 8.05
CA PRO A 10 -5.58 -9.86 7.59
C PRO A 10 -6.13 -9.71 6.17
N LEU A 11 -5.80 -10.65 5.30
CA LEU A 11 -6.35 -10.75 3.95
C LEU A 11 -7.69 -11.47 4.01
N GLU A 12 -8.70 -10.91 3.37
CA GLU A 12 -9.99 -11.60 3.26
C GLU A 12 -9.88 -12.79 2.28
N TYR A 13 -9.08 -12.60 1.23
CA TYR A 13 -8.77 -13.63 0.25
C TYR A 13 -7.30 -14.04 0.38
N PRO A 14 -7.00 -15.19 1.02
CA PRO A 14 -5.63 -15.65 1.16
C PRO A 14 -5.05 -16.01 -0.22
N ILE A 15 -3.81 -15.60 -0.45
CA ILE A 15 -3.08 -15.88 -1.69
C ILE A 15 -2.00 -16.92 -1.43
N THR A 16 -1.65 -17.68 -2.47
CA THR A 16 -0.58 -18.68 -2.40
C THR A 16 0.61 -18.18 -3.19
N HIS A 17 1.72 -17.89 -2.51
CA HIS A 17 2.93 -17.40 -3.15
C HIS A 17 4.12 -18.24 -2.67
N ASN A 18 4.95 -18.75 -3.59
CA ASN A 18 6.08 -19.64 -3.29
C ASN A 18 5.71 -20.84 -2.39
N ASP A 19 4.59 -21.52 -2.68
CA ASP A 19 4.04 -22.65 -1.90
C ASP A 19 3.68 -22.29 -0.44
N GLN A 20 3.56 -21.00 -0.12
CA GLN A 20 3.12 -20.50 1.18
C GLN A 20 1.77 -19.79 1.07
N GLU A 21 0.83 -20.19 1.93
CA GLU A 21 -0.45 -19.49 2.07
C GLU A 21 -0.25 -18.23 2.93
N ILE A 22 -0.49 -17.08 2.32
CA ILE A 22 -0.42 -15.77 2.98
C ILE A 22 -1.86 -15.38 3.34
N ARG A 23 -2.13 -15.28 4.65
CA ARG A 23 -3.45 -14.91 5.20
C ARG A 23 -3.46 -13.53 5.83
N GLU A 24 -2.29 -12.95 6.05
CA GLU A 24 -2.11 -11.63 6.64
C GLU A 24 -0.79 -11.02 6.15
N LEU A 25 -0.79 -9.71 5.95
CA LEU A 25 0.40 -8.94 5.59
C LEU A 25 0.74 -7.97 6.72
N THR A 26 2.00 -8.00 7.14
CA THR A 26 2.50 -7.08 8.17
C THR A 26 3.32 -5.98 7.52
N PHE A 27 2.79 -4.75 7.58
CA PHE A 27 3.44 -3.57 7.04
C PHE A 27 4.28 -2.89 8.11
N ARG A 28 5.53 -2.58 7.79
CA ARG A 28 6.39 -1.72 8.61
C ARG A 28 6.27 -0.26 8.21
N ARG A 29 6.67 0.62 9.12
CA ARG A 29 6.79 2.06 8.84
C ARG A 29 7.71 2.33 7.64
N MET A 30 7.24 3.18 6.73
CA MET A 30 7.99 3.62 5.56
C MET A 30 9.31 4.28 5.96
N LYS A 31 10.40 3.87 5.31
CA LYS A 31 11.72 4.51 5.38
C LYS A 31 12.00 5.22 4.06
N ALA A 32 12.91 6.19 4.07
CA ALA A 32 13.29 6.92 2.85
C ALA A 32 13.83 6.01 1.73
N LYS A 33 14.40 4.85 2.07
CA LYS A 33 14.81 3.86 1.06
C LYS A 33 13.64 3.24 0.29
N ASP A 34 12.47 3.16 0.91
CA ASP A 34 11.28 2.51 0.33
C ASP A 34 10.64 3.42 -0.73
N THR A 35 10.82 4.74 -0.63
CA THR A 35 10.37 5.69 -1.67
C THR A 35 11.24 5.62 -2.93
N LEU A 36 12.49 5.18 -2.82
CA LEU A 36 13.39 4.99 -3.96
C LEU A 36 12.99 3.78 -4.82
N VAL A 37 12.24 2.82 -4.26
CA VAL A 37 11.84 1.60 -4.97
C VAL A 37 10.82 1.91 -6.07
N ALA A 38 10.03 2.98 -5.88
CA ALA A 38 9.14 3.53 -6.89
C ALA A 38 9.81 4.59 -7.79
N GLU A 39 11.04 5.02 -7.49
CA GLU A 39 11.73 5.99 -8.35
C GLU A 39 12.15 5.32 -9.67
N GLY A 40 11.60 5.84 -10.77
CA GLY A 40 11.87 5.33 -12.12
C GLY A 40 10.72 4.54 -12.73
N GLU A 41 9.68 4.23 -11.95
CA GLU A 41 8.51 3.52 -12.47
C GLU A 41 7.51 4.51 -13.09
N GLU A 42 7.27 4.41 -14.41
CA GLU A 42 6.37 5.32 -15.14
C GLU A 42 4.90 5.07 -14.80
N ASN A 43 4.56 3.84 -14.40
CA ASN A 43 3.21 3.48 -14.01
C ASN A 43 3.00 3.72 -12.51
N LYS A 44 2.17 4.73 -12.19
CA LYS A 44 1.83 5.10 -10.81
C LYS A 44 1.20 3.97 -10.00
N ALA A 45 0.38 3.12 -10.62
CA ALA A 45 -0.23 1.99 -9.92
C ALA A 45 0.83 0.96 -9.51
N LYS A 46 1.72 0.61 -10.45
CA LYS A 46 2.84 -0.30 -10.20
C LYS A 46 3.84 0.26 -9.18
N ALA A 47 4.11 1.56 -9.24
CA ALA A 47 4.90 2.27 -8.24
C ALA A 47 4.30 2.13 -6.82
N GLY A 48 2.97 2.24 -6.70
CA GLY A 48 2.25 1.98 -5.45
C GLY A 48 2.44 0.55 -4.95
N PHE A 49 2.30 -0.45 -5.83
CA PHE A 49 2.51 -1.85 -5.48
C PHE A 49 3.93 -2.15 -5.01
N LEU A 50 4.94 -1.60 -5.68
CA LEU A 50 6.34 -1.73 -5.28
C LEU A 50 6.59 -1.15 -3.87
N VAL A 51 5.97 -0.02 -3.57
CA VAL A 51 6.05 0.58 -2.24
C VAL A 51 5.37 -0.32 -1.22
N PHE A 52 4.15 -0.80 -1.47
CA PHE A 52 3.45 -1.71 -0.54
C PHE A 52 4.23 -3.01 -0.31
N ALA A 53 4.79 -3.59 -1.36
CA ALA A 53 5.65 -4.77 -1.29
C ALA A 53 6.88 -4.50 -0.41
N ALA A 54 7.56 -3.36 -0.59
CA ALA A 54 8.69 -2.96 0.24
C ALA A 54 8.33 -2.70 1.72
N LEU A 55 7.09 -2.25 2.00
CA LEU A 55 6.59 -2.08 3.36
C LEU A 55 6.16 -3.41 4.00
N ALA A 56 5.60 -4.34 3.25
CA ALA A 56 5.24 -5.68 3.73
C ALA A 56 6.43 -6.66 3.74
N GLU A 57 7.55 -6.27 3.11
CA GLU A 57 8.74 -7.11 2.96
C GLU A 57 8.43 -8.40 2.17
N VAL A 58 7.57 -8.26 1.15
CA VAL A 58 7.13 -9.32 0.23
C VAL A 58 7.47 -8.95 -1.22
N ASP A 59 7.37 -9.92 -2.13
CA ASP A 59 7.51 -9.68 -3.56
C ASP A 59 6.35 -8.85 -4.13
N VAL A 60 6.60 -8.10 -5.20
CA VAL A 60 5.56 -7.28 -5.86
C VAL A 60 4.43 -8.16 -6.42
N GLU A 61 4.76 -9.38 -6.84
CA GLU A 61 3.78 -10.36 -7.34
C GLU A 61 2.75 -10.72 -6.27
N VAL A 62 3.16 -10.78 -4.99
CA VAL A 62 2.23 -10.99 -3.85
C VAL A 62 1.19 -9.88 -3.81
N ILE A 63 1.61 -8.62 -4.02
CA ILE A 63 0.72 -7.46 -4.02
C ILE A 63 -0.14 -7.41 -5.29
N GLU A 64 0.40 -7.83 -6.43
CA GLU A 64 -0.33 -7.89 -7.71
C GLU A 64 -1.41 -8.99 -7.72
N GLU A 65 -1.26 -10.05 -6.92
CA GLU A 65 -2.27 -11.10 -6.74
C GLU A 65 -3.34 -10.77 -5.71
N LEU A 66 -3.18 -9.70 -4.92
CA LEU A 66 -4.22 -9.26 -3.98
C LEU A 66 -5.46 -8.78 -4.72
N ASP A 67 -6.61 -9.06 -4.13
CA ASP A 67 -7.86 -8.48 -4.61
C ASP A 67 -7.85 -6.95 -4.42
N ILE A 68 -8.63 -6.26 -5.24
CA ILE A 68 -8.79 -4.81 -5.17
C ILE A 68 -9.29 -4.39 -3.79
N GLU A 69 -10.20 -5.15 -3.16
CA GLU A 69 -10.73 -4.85 -1.82
C GLU A 69 -9.63 -4.92 -0.73
N ASP A 70 -8.73 -5.89 -0.83
CA ASP A 70 -7.58 -6.04 0.07
C ASP A 70 -6.58 -4.87 -0.13
N ILE A 71 -6.30 -4.49 -1.39
CA ILE A 71 -5.43 -3.35 -1.73
C ILE A 71 -5.99 -2.04 -1.16
N GLU A 72 -7.30 -1.79 -1.30
CA GLU A 72 -7.94 -0.61 -0.74
C GLU A 72 -7.83 -0.57 0.79
N THR A 73 -8.12 -1.70 1.44
CA THR A 73 -8.00 -1.85 2.90
C THR A 73 -6.57 -1.60 3.38
N ILE A 74 -5.58 -2.15 2.67
CA ILE A 74 -4.15 -1.92 2.94
C ILE A 74 -3.82 -0.45 2.81
N GLY A 75 -4.25 0.22 1.74
CA GLY A 75 -4.03 1.66 1.55
C GLY A 75 -4.48 2.49 2.76
N GLU A 76 -5.69 2.24 3.24
CA GLU A 76 -6.26 2.95 4.41
C GLU A 76 -5.49 2.65 5.71
N LYS A 77 -5.10 1.39 5.92
CA LYS A 77 -4.39 0.93 7.14
C LYS A 77 -2.92 1.36 7.17
N VAL A 78 -2.28 1.45 6.02
CA VAL A 78 -0.85 1.76 5.87
C VAL A 78 -0.61 3.28 5.76
N THR A 79 -1.64 4.06 5.43
CA THR A 79 -1.63 5.53 5.48
C THR A 79 -0.92 6.15 6.71
N PRO A 80 -1.23 5.76 7.96
CA PRO A 80 -0.52 6.28 9.15
C PRO A 80 0.97 5.89 9.20
N LEU A 81 1.39 4.83 8.52
CA LEU A 81 2.78 4.35 8.47
C LEU A 81 3.63 5.08 7.42
N MET A 82 3.01 5.69 6.40
CA MET A 82 3.73 6.41 5.33
C MET A 82 4.15 7.84 5.70
N GLY A 83 3.71 8.35 6.86
CA GLY A 83 4.06 9.68 7.36
C GLY A 83 3.22 10.81 6.74
N LYS A 84 3.23 11.99 7.39
CA LYS A 84 2.34 13.13 7.08
C LYS A 84 2.42 13.59 5.61
N SER A 85 3.55 13.40 4.94
CA SER A 85 3.80 13.88 3.57
C SER A 85 3.26 12.94 2.48
N ALA A 86 3.15 11.64 2.74
CA ALA A 86 2.56 10.67 1.82
C ALA A 86 1.03 10.63 1.95
N ASN A 87 0.52 10.78 3.18
CA ASN A 87 -0.90 10.93 3.48
C ASN A 87 -1.56 12.08 2.68
N ALA A 88 -0.83 13.18 2.47
CA ALA A 88 -1.30 14.33 1.72
C ALA A 88 -1.41 14.11 0.20
N LYS A 89 -0.73 13.10 -0.38
CA LYS A 89 -0.79 12.82 -1.83
C LYS A 89 -1.89 11.81 -2.19
N MET A 90 -2.21 10.87 -1.30
CA MET A 90 -3.31 9.92 -1.48
C MET A 90 -4.69 10.59 -1.30
N ASP A 91 -4.82 11.54 -0.38
CA ASP A 91 -6.05 12.34 -0.20
C ASP A 91 -6.37 13.21 -1.43
N THR A 92 -5.35 13.64 -2.17
CA THR A 92 -5.54 14.45 -3.40
C THR A 92 -5.99 13.65 -4.62
N GLU A 93 -5.90 12.32 -4.61
CA GLU A 93 -6.39 11.46 -5.70
C GLU A 93 -7.80 10.91 -5.44
N LYS A 94 -8.35 11.04 -4.22
CA LYS A 94 -9.77 10.79 -3.91
C LYS A 94 -10.68 11.99 -4.24
N LYS A 95 -10.50 12.57 -5.44
CA LYS A 95 -11.51 13.43 -6.07
C LYS A 95 -11.71 13.02 -7.53
N PRO A 96 -12.74 12.24 -7.88
CA PRO A 96 -13.42 12.53 -9.12
C PRO A 96 -14.02 13.93 -8.98
N SER A 97 -13.41 14.88 -9.65
CA SER A 97 -14.11 16.05 -10.17
C SER A 97 -15.32 15.56 -10.96
N LEU A 98 -16.53 15.78 -10.44
CA LEU A 98 -17.72 15.89 -11.27
C LEU A 98 -18.79 16.69 -10.52
N GLY A 99 -19.13 17.87 -11.05
CA GLY A 99 -20.41 18.52 -10.74
C GLY A 99 -20.37 19.92 -10.13
N GLU A 100 -19.47 20.81 -10.54
CA GLU A 100 -19.74 22.26 -10.47
C GLU A 100 -19.71 22.83 -11.89
N THR A 101 -20.85 22.79 -12.57
CA THR A 101 -21.17 23.77 -13.59
C THR A 101 -22.65 24.15 -13.46
N SER A 102 -22.85 25.34 -12.90
CA SER A 102 -23.88 26.35 -13.22
C SER A 102 -25.35 26.03 -13.00
#